data_AF-A0A5K3FGB3-F1
#
_entry.id   AF-A0A5K3FGB3-F1
#
_cell.length_a   1.000
_cell.length_b   1.000
_cell.length_c   1.000
_cell.angle_alpha   90.00
_cell.angle_beta   90.00
_cell.angle_gamma   90.00
#
_symmetry.space_group_name_H-M   'P 1'
#
loop_
_entity.id
_entity.type
_entity.pdbx_description
1 polymer ?
#
loop_
_entity_poly.entity_id
_entity_poly.type
_entity_poly.pdbx_seq_one_letter_code
_entity_poly.pdbx_strand_id
1 'polypeptide(L)'
;MKHSTRRLDFGRSLLTFVERASESLTWLKEKEVIEVTRDWSSTQRLQSAEVYEFFQSNFILIHGLLKEIQSQEQNFAEISTLGSSLHLAGHPSFDVIQTYLTSLDSHWAWLLQLTHCLEKRLEQTVRFQQFFAEAQDVEAFLASKLQQINDILLESQPECLSVESCKSRVEKISEIGDAIREQSGLVDKLVALSDEIIELAPPSGPKVPVVSLCFFMPNNGPHHMELAPSACNSTAVTWPSGTFEKGEKMTVIANPTRITLKLRRPTG
;
A
#
# COMPACT_ATOMS: atom_id res chain seq x y z
N MET A 1 -57.37 18.71 1.08
CA MET A 1 -56.17 19.54 0.84
C MET A 1 -54.95 19.10 1.65
N LYS A 2 -55.02 18.91 2.98
CA LYS A 2 -53.86 18.54 3.84
C LYS A 2 -53.05 17.30 3.39
N HIS A 3 -53.70 16.24 2.92
CA HIS A 3 -53.03 15.03 2.40
C HIS A 3 -52.23 15.28 1.10
N SER A 4 -52.67 16.21 0.25
CA SER A 4 -51.99 16.53 -1.00
C SER A 4 -50.70 17.33 -0.73
N THR A 5 -50.75 18.27 0.23
CA THR A 5 -49.60 19.06 0.65
C THR A 5 -48.53 18.16 1.28
N ARG A 6 -48.92 17.30 2.24
CA ARG A 6 -47.99 16.37 2.90
C ARG A 6 -47.27 15.43 1.92
N ARG A 7 -47.97 14.94 0.89
CA ARG A 7 -47.37 14.09 -0.15
C ARG A 7 -46.37 14.85 -1.03
N LEU A 8 -46.65 16.11 -1.34
CA LEU A 8 -45.72 16.96 -2.10
C LEU A 8 -44.48 17.31 -1.29
N ASP A 9 -44.64 17.61 0.00
CA ASP A 9 -43.53 17.91 0.90
C ASP A 9 -42.62 16.67 1.07
N PHE A 10 -43.22 15.49 1.27
CA PHE A 10 -42.49 14.22 1.29
C PHE A 10 -41.74 13.93 -0.02
N GLY A 11 -42.37 14.16 -1.18
CA GLY A 11 -41.70 14.00 -2.47
C GLY A 11 -40.50 14.93 -2.65
N ARG A 12 -40.61 16.19 -2.20
CA ARG A 12 -39.51 17.16 -2.27
C ARG A 12 -38.35 16.77 -1.36
N SER A 13 -38.64 16.44 -0.10
CA SER A 13 -37.58 16.04 0.84
C SER A 13 -36.89 14.73 0.45
N LEU A 14 -37.63 13.77 -0.12
CA LEU A 14 -37.04 12.56 -0.67
C LEU A 14 -36.14 12.87 -1.87
N LEU A 15 -36.58 13.71 -2.79
CA LEU A 15 -35.77 14.10 -3.96
C LEU A 15 -34.44 14.73 -3.50
N THR A 16 -34.50 15.71 -2.59
CA THR A 16 -33.30 16.33 -2.03
C THR A 16 -32.38 15.33 -1.34
N PHE A 17 -32.93 14.36 -0.60
CA PHE A 17 -32.15 13.29 0.01
C PHE A 17 -31.45 12.43 -1.05
N VAL A 18 -32.19 11.96 -2.05
CA VAL A 18 -31.67 11.07 -3.10
C VAL A 18 -30.60 11.77 -3.94
N GLU A 19 -30.78 13.04 -4.29
CA GLU A 19 -29.79 13.84 -5.03
C GLU A 19 -28.49 13.93 -4.23
N ARG A 20 -28.55 14.40 -2.97
CA ARG A 20 -27.36 14.54 -2.10
C ARG A 20 -26.67 13.20 -1.84
N ALA A 21 -27.44 12.14 -1.58
CA ALA A 21 -26.90 10.80 -1.35
C ALA A 21 -26.23 10.24 -2.62
N SER A 22 -26.81 10.47 -3.80
CA SER A 22 -26.28 10.00 -5.08
C SER A 22 -24.98 10.73 -5.46
N GLU A 23 -24.92 12.05 -5.26
CA GLU A 23 -23.69 12.83 -5.46
C GLU A 23 -22.56 12.31 -4.54
N SER A 24 -22.88 12.08 -3.27
CA SER A 24 -21.90 11.61 -2.29
C SER A 24 -21.44 10.17 -2.58
N LEU A 25 -22.33 9.29 -3.04
CA LEU A 25 -21.96 7.96 -3.54
C LEU A 25 -21.09 8.02 -4.79
N THR A 26 -21.34 8.98 -5.68
CA THR A 26 -20.54 9.16 -6.90
C THR A 26 -19.12 9.56 -6.55
N TRP A 27 -18.96 10.53 -5.64
CA TRP A 27 -17.65 10.92 -5.12
C TRP A 27 -16.91 9.76 -4.46
N LEU A 28 -17.59 8.93 -3.64
CA LEU A 28 -16.99 7.76 -3.02
C LEU A 28 -16.44 6.77 -4.06
N LYS A 29 -17.21 6.48 -5.10
CA LYS A 29 -16.82 5.58 -6.18
C LYS A 29 -15.65 6.11 -6.99
N GLU A 30 -15.62 7.41 -7.28
CA GLU A 30 -14.48 8.03 -7.96
C GLU A 30 -13.19 7.87 -7.16
N LYS A 31 -13.25 8.09 -5.83
CA LYS A 31 -12.09 7.90 -4.95
C LYS A 31 -11.68 6.44 -4.83
N GLU A 32 -12.64 5.54 -4.70
CA GLU A 32 -12.40 4.10 -4.71
C GLU A 32 -11.67 3.65 -5.97
N VAL A 33 -12.15 4.06 -7.16
CA VAL A 33 -11.54 3.68 -8.44
C VAL A 33 -10.08 4.13 -8.51
N ILE A 34 -9.77 5.35 -8.04
CA ILE A 34 -8.39 5.85 -8.02
C ILE A 34 -7.49 4.96 -7.16
N GLU A 35 -7.91 4.62 -5.94
CA GLU A 35 -7.07 3.82 -5.03
C GLU A 35 -6.97 2.36 -5.45
N VAL A 36 -8.03 1.80 -6.04
CA VAL A 36 -8.07 0.43 -6.55
C VAL A 36 -7.22 0.27 -7.81
N THR A 37 -7.27 1.24 -8.73
CA THR A 37 -6.53 1.23 -10.01
C THR A 37 -5.08 1.69 -9.88
N ARG A 38 -4.67 2.16 -8.70
CA ARG A 38 -3.32 2.61 -8.43
C ARG A 38 -2.30 1.52 -8.74
N ASP A 39 -1.36 1.84 -9.61
CA ASP A 39 -0.26 0.95 -9.93
C ASP A 39 0.77 0.94 -8.79
N TRP A 40 1.03 -0.26 -8.26
CA TRP A 40 2.04 -0.52 -7.24
C TRP A 40 3.27 -1.26 -7.79
N SER A 41 3.28 -1.58 -9.08
CA SER A 41 4.30 -2.43 -9.71
C SER A 41 5.62 -1.72 -9.97
N SER A 42 5.63 -0.38 -10.03
CA SER A 42 6.81 0.43 -10.30
C SER A 42 7.76 0.47 -9.10
N THR A 43 8.43 -0.64 -8.84
CA THR A 43 9.51 -0.71 -7.87
C THR A 43 10.82 -0.32 -8.56
N GLN A 44 10.94 0.93 -9.00
CA GLN A 44 12.27 1.43 -9.35
C GLN A 44 13.02 1.60 -8.03
N ARG A 45 14.19 0.95 -7.89
CA ARG A 45 15.10 1.23 -6.76
C ARG A 45 15.53 2.68 -6.88
N LEU A 46 15.06 3.51 -5.94
CA LEU A 46 15.32 4.94 -5.90
C LEU A 46 16.73 5.16 -5.34
N GLN A 47 17.45 6.14 -5.88
CA GLN A 47 18.68 6.60 -5.26
C GLN A 47 18.37 7.32 -3.93
N SER A 48 19.35 7.42 -3.02
CA SER A 48 19.16 8.02 -1.69
C SER A 48 18.54 9.43 -1.72
N ALA A 49 18.86 10.24 -2.74
CA ALA A 49 18.28 11.57 -2.93
C ALA A 49 16.82 11.55 -3.40
N GLU A 50 16.45 10.59 -4.25
CA GLU A 50 15.10 10.45 -4.84
C GLU A 50 14.10 9.87 -3.83
N VAL A 51 14.60 9.12 -2.85
CA VAL A 51 13.81 8.60 -1.73
C VAL A 51 13.09 9.74 -0.98
N TYR A 52 13.75 10.89 -0.76
CA TYR A 52 13.15 12.04 -0.06
C TYR A 52 11.99 12.68 -0.84
N GLU A 53 12.12 12.83 -2.16
CA GLU A 53 11.04 13.36 -3.00
C GLU A 53 9.85 12.38 -3.05
N PHE A 54 10.14 11.09 -3.15
CA PHE A 54 9.13 10.04 -3.04
C PHE A 54 8.40 10.13 -1.70
N PHE A 55 9.10 10.29 -0.59
CA PHE A 55 8.50 10.50 0.73
C PHE A 55 7.55 11.70 0.78
N GLN A 56 8.02 12.87 0.32
CA GLN A 56 7.21 14.08 0.35
C GLN A 56 5.95 13.93 -0.51
N SER A 57 6.08 13.40 -1.72
CA SER A 57 4.96 13.17 -2.62
C SER A 57 3.90 12.23 -2.00
N ASN A 58 4.35 11.12 -1.40
CA ASN A 58 3.46 10.15 -0.76
C ASN A 58 2.80 10.67 0.52
N PHE A 59 3.53 11.45 1.32
CA PHE A 59 2.98 12.14 2.47
C PHE A 59 1.88 13.12 2.06
N ILE A 60 2.14 13.96 1.04
CA ILE A 60 1.13 14.88 0.48
C ILE A 60 -0.09 14.11 0.00
N LEU A 61 0.10 12.96 -0.64
CA LEU A 61 -0.98 12.14 -1.18
C LEU A 61 -1.87 11.56 -0.06
N ILE A 62 -1.30 10.93 0.97
CA ILE A 62 -2.07 10.40 2.11
C ILE A 62 -2.81 11.54 2.82
N HIS A 63 -2.11 12.63 3.12
CA HIS A 63 -2.70 13.77 3.82
C HIS A 63 -3.79 14.46 2.99
N GLY A 64 -3.62 14.53 1.67
CA GLY A 64 -4.64 15.04 0.75
C GLY A 64 -5.92 14.22 0.81
N LEU A 65 -5.80 12.89 0.66
CA LEU A 65 -6.94 11.99 0.72
C LEU A 65 -7.65 12.04 2.08
N LEU A 66 -6.91 12.04 3.19
CA LEU A 66 -7.48 12.16 4.53
C LEU A 66 -8.21 13.50 4.75
N LYS A 67 -7.66 14.59 4.22
CA LYS A 67 -8.29 15.92 4.31
C LYS A 67 -9.58 15.97 3.50
N GLU A 68 -9.61 15.35 2.32
CA GLU A 68 -10.81 15.25 1.50
C GLU A 68 -11.88 14.36 2.14
N ILE A 69 -11.49 13.26 2.77
CA ILE A 69 -12.39 12.43 3.58
C ILE A 69 -12.97 13.29 4.71
N GLN A 70 -12.12 13.96 5.50
CA GLN A 70 -12.57 14.80 6.61
C GLN A 70 -13.54 15.91 6.17
N SER A 71 -13.34 16.51 4.98
CA SER A 71 -14.25 17.54 4.49
C SER A 71 -15.63 17.00 4.09
N GLN A 72 -15.72 15.72 3.72
CA GLN A 72 -16.98 15.06 3.40
C GLN A 72 -17.73 14.53 4.62
N GLU A 73 -17.06 14.33 5.76
CA GLU A 73 -17.67 13.78 6.98
C GLU A 73 -18.92 14.57 7.42
N GLN A 74 -18.84 15.91 7.38
CA GLN A 74 -19.99 16.77 7.70
C GLN A 74 -21.15 16.55 6.72
N ASN A 75 -20.87 16.43 5.42
CA ASN A 75 -21.90 16.20 4.41
C ASN A 75 -22.60 14.85 4.60
N PHE A 76 -21.84 13.78 4.93
CA PHE A 76 -22.42 12.49 5.28
C PHE A 76 -23.29 12.56 6.54
N ALA A 77 -22.84 13.25 7.58
CA ALA A 77 -23.62 13.44 8.81
C ALA A 77 -24.95 14.17 8.55
N GLU A 78 -24.95 15.18 7.68
CA GLU A 78 -26.17 15.88 7.26
C GLU A 78 -27.12 14.98 6.47
N ILE A 79 -26.61 14.16 5.54
CA ILE A 79 -27.41 13.21 4.76
C ILE A 79 -28.03 12.14 5.68
N SER A 80 -27.27 11.62 6.64
CA SER A 80 -27.76 10.66 7.64
C SER A 80 -28.82 11.26 8.57
N THR A 81 -28.65 12.52 8.97
CA THR A 81 -29.64 13.26 9.76
C THR A 81 -30.93 13.46 8.96
N LEU A 82 -30.82 13.86 7.69
CA LEU A 82 -31.97 13.99 6.78
C LEU A 82 -32.71 12.66 6.59
N GLY A 83 -31.99 11.57 6.32
CA GLY A 83 -32.58 10.23 6.21
C GLY A 83 -33.30 9.79 7.48
N SER A 84 -32.69 10.03 8.65
CA SER A 84 -33.29 9.73 9.96
C SER A 84 -34.55 10.55 10.22
N SER A 85 -34.56 11.84 9.85
CA SER A 85 -35.75 12.69 9.97
C SER A 85 -36.90 12.21 9.08
N LEU A 86 -36.60 11.75 7.86
CA LEU A 86 -37.59 11.21 6.93
C LEU A 86 -38.16 9.88 7.41
N HIS A 87 -37.32 9.05 8.04
CA HIS A 87 -37.76 7.84 8.72
C HIS A 87 -38.73 8.16 9.86
N LEU A 88 -38.35 9.08 10.77
CA LEU A 88 -39.19 9.47 11.91
C LEU A 88 -40.53 10.10 11.47
N ALA A 89 -40.55 10.81 10.33
CA ALA A 89 -41.75 11.38 9.75
C ALA A 89 -42.73 10.34 9.15
N GLY A 90 -42.34 9.06 9.11
CA GLY A 90 -43.14 7.97 8.55
C GLY A 90 -43.22 8.03 7.03
N HIS A 91 -42.11 8.38 6.36
CA HIS A 91 -42.07 8.47 4.90
C HIS A 91 -42.33 7.07 4.27
N PRO A 92 -43.26 6.95 3.30
CA PRO A 92 -43.67 5.65 2.75
C PRO A 92 -42.56 4.91 1.97
N SER A 93 -41.56 5.63 1.48
CA SER A 93 -40.40 5.08 0.74
C SER A 93 -39.17 4.84 1.64
N PHE A 94 -39.38 4.40 2.88
CA PHE A 94 -38.29 4.20 3.84
C PHE A 94 -37.23 3.21 3.35
N ASP A 95 -37.62 2.13 2.68
CA ASP A 95 -36.69 1.11 2.19
C ASP A 95 -35.64 1.69 1.24
N VAL A 96 -36.02 2.69 0.43
CA VAL A 96 -35.11 3.39 -0.48
C VAL A 96 -34.10 4.22 0.31
N ILE A 97 -34.58 4.98 1.31
CA ILE A 97 -33.73 5.79 2.19
C ILE A 97 -32.72 4.90 2.91
N GLN A 98 -33.18 3.78 3.48
CA GLN A 98 -32.33 2.82 4.17
C GLN A 98 -31.28 2.21 3.24
N THR A 99 -31.64 1.91 1.98
CA THR A 99 -30.71 1.37 0.98
C THR A 99 -29.58 2.36 0.69
N TYR A 100 -29.91 3.64 0.50
CA TYR A 100 -28.91 4.70 0.28
C TYR A 100 -27.99 4.88 1.49
N LEU A 101 -28.54 4.96 2.71
CA LEU A 101 -27.75 5.10 3.94
C LEU A 101 -26.80 3.91 4.13
N THR A 102 -27.31 2.68 3.96
CA THR A 102 -26.49 1.47 4.09
C THR A 102 -25.38 1.42 3.03
N SER A 103 -25.69 1.86 1.81
CA SER A 103 -24.68 1.95 0.73
C SER A 103 -23.61 2.98 1.05
N LEU A 104 -24.00 4.16 1.55
CA LEU A 104 -23.10 5.23 1.96
C LEU A 104 -22.14 4.76 3.05
N ASP A 105 -22.66 4.16 4.13
CA ASP A 105 -21.86 3.63 5.23
C ASP A 105 -20.88 2.55 4.75
N SER A 106 -21.34 1.66 3.85
CA SER A 106 -20.48 0.60 3.31
C SER A 106 -19.35 1.15 2.44
N HIS A 107 -19.62 2.09 1.52
CA HIS A 107 -18.59 2.65 0.64
C HIS A 107 -17.63 3.56 1.43
N TRP A 108 -18.13 4.27 2.45
CA TRP A 108 -17.28 5.05 3.35
C TRP A 108 -16.32 4.17 4.14
N ALA A 109 -16.83 3.10 4.77
CA ALA A 109 -16.00 2.14 5.48
C ALA A 109 -14.95 1.50 4.56
N TRP A 110 -15.34 1.20 3.31
CA TRP A 110 -14.43 0.67 2.31
C TRP A 110 -13.33 1.67 1.91
N LEU A 111 -13.66 2.94 1.69
CA LEU A 111 -12.67 3.98 1.41
C LEU A 111 -11.66 4.13 2.55
N LEU A 112 -12.10 4.01 3.81
CA LEU A 112 -11.19 3.99 4.98
C LEU A 112 -10.28 2.76 5.00
N GLN A 113 -10.75 1.61 4.52
CA GLN A 113 -9.87 0.43 4.34
C GLN A 113 -8.82 0.69 3.27
N LEU A 114 -9.20 1.33 2.15
CA LEU A 114 -8.29 1.69 1.07
C LEU A 114 -7.23 2.70 1.53
N THR A 115 -7.59 3.69 2.36
CA THR A 115 -6.61 4.63 2.91
C THR A 115 -5.62 3.96 3.85
N HIS A 116 -6.07 2.99 4.66
CA HIS A 116 -5.17 2.18 5.47
C HIS A 116 -4.25 1.29 4.62
N CYS A 117 -4.80 0.68 3.58
CA CYS A 117 -4.06 -0.14 2.62
C CYS A 117 -2.98 0.71 1.91
N LEU A 118 -3.31 1.94 1.50
CA LEU A 118 -2.38 2.94 0.95
C LEU A 118 -1.27 3.29 1.94
N GLU A 119 -1.61 3.65 3.18
CA GLU A 119 -0.64 3.97 4.23
C GLU A 119 0.36 2.83 4.45
N LYS A 120 -0.14 1.60 4.59
CA LYS A 120 0.71 0.42 4.83
C LYS A 120 1.61 0.11 3.64
N ARG A 121 1.09 0.23 2.42
CA ARG A 121 1.92 0.04 1.21
C ARG A 121 3.03 1.08 1.14
N LEU A 122 2.75 2.33 1.46
CA LEU A 122 3.76 3.38 1.46
C LEU A 122 4.82 3.17 2.54
N GLU A 123 4.43 2.78 3.75
CA GLU A 123 5.36 2.40 4.82
C GLU A 123 6.28 1.24 4.40
N GLN A 124 5.73 0.21 3.76
CA GLN A 124 6.49 -0.93 3.26
C GLN A 124 7.46 -0.53 2.14
N THR A 125 7.00 0.28 1.18
CA THR A 125 7.84 0.76 0.08
C THR A 125 9.02 1.58 0.60
N VAL A 126 8.76 2.43 1.58
CA VAL A 126 9.78 3.21 2.26
C VAL A 126 10.86 2.32 2.88
N ARG A 127 10.44 1.34 3.69
CA ARG A 127 11.38 0.44 4.37
C ARG A 127 12.22 -0.34 3.38
N PHE A 128 11.59 -0.83 2.31
CA PHE A 128 12.26 -1.51 1.22
C PHE A 128 13.35 -0.62 0.59
N GLN A 129 13.02 0.61 0.20
CA GLN A 129 13.98 1.51 -0.44
C GLN A 129 15.14 1.88 0.49
N GLN A 130 14.86 2.19 1.75
CA GLN A 130 15.89 2.49 2.75
C GLN A 130 16.83 1.32 2.99
N PHE A 131 16.27 0.10 3.12
CA PHE A 131 17.06 -1.11 3.31
C PHE A 131 18.04 -1.34 2.15
N PHE A 132 17.56 -1.26 0.90
CA PHE A 132 18.42 -1.49 -0.26
C PHE A 132 19.43 -0.37 -0.48
N ALA A 133 19.12 0.88 -0.10
CA ALA A 133 20.09 1.96 -0.12
C ALA A 133 21.21 1.74 0.91
N GLU A 134 20.86 1.43 2.16
CA GLU A 134 21.84 1.12 3.22
C GLU A 134 22.70 -0.11 2.83
N ALA A 135 22.08 -1.16 2.27
CA ALA A 135 22.80 -2.35 1.83
C ALA A 135 23.79 -2.05 0.69
N GLN A 136 23.41 -1.20 -0.26
CA GLN A 136 24.27 -0.78 -1.36
C GLN A 136 25.46 0.05 -0.86
N ASP A 137 25.24 0.94 0.10
CA ASP A 137 26.32 1.75 0.70
C ASP A 137 27.35 0.87 1.42
N VAL A 138 26.90 -0.15 2.14
CA VAL A 138 27.77 -1.13 2.82
C VAL A 138 28.51 -2.00 1.81
N GLU A 139 27.82 -2.47 0.77
CA GLU A 139 28.44 -3.25 -0.30
C GLU A 139 29.55 -2.45 -1.00
N ALA A 140 29.29 -1.18 -1.33
CA ALA A 140 30.27 -0.28 -1.92
C ALA A 140 31.46 -0.02 -0.97
N PHE A 141 31.21 0.16 0.33
CA PHE A 141 32.25 0.29 1.34
C PHE A 141 33.15 -0.95 1.40
N LEU A 142 32.56 -2.15 1.51
CA LEU A 142 33.29 -3.41 1.59
C LEU A 142 34.08 -3.69 0.30
N ALA A 143 33.50 -3.40 -0.86
CA ALA A 143 34.18 -3.50 -2.14
C ALA A 143 35.41 -2.58 -2.20
N SER A 144 35.28 -1.34 -1.73
CA SER A 144 36.40 -0.40 -1.64
C SER A 144 37.51 -0.90 -0.71
N LYS A 145 37.15 -1.49 0.44
CA LYS A 145 38.15 -2.07 1.37
C LYS A 145 38.85 -3.28 0.77
N LEU A 146 38.11 -4.16 0.09
CA LEU A 146 38.69 -5.29 -0.64
C LEU A 146 39.66 -4.82 -1.73
N GLN A 147 39.32 -3.76 -2.46
CA GLN A 147 40.21 -3.18 -3.46
C GLN A 147 41.49 -2.63 -2.82
N GLN A 148 41.39 -1.88 -1.72
CA GLN A 148 42.56 -1.36 -1.00
C GLN A 148 43.50 -2.48 -0.52
N ILE A 149 42.94 -3.59 -0.02
CA ILE A 149 43.72 -4.78 0.36
C ILE A 149 44.44 -5.36 -0.87
N ASN A 150 43.73 -5.52 -1.99
CA ASN A 150 44.32 -6.04 -3.21
C ASN A 150 45.45 -5.15 -3.74
N ASP A 151 45.29 -3.82 -3.69
CA ASP A 151 46.32 -2.87 -4.11
C ASP A 151 47.58 -3.01 -3.24
N ILE A 152 47.44 -3.07 -1.90
CA ILE A 152 48.55 -3.31 -0.96
C ILE A 152 49.25 -4.64 -1.27
N LEU A 153 48.49 -5.68 -1.63
CA LEU A 153 49.04 -6.99 -1.96
C LEU A 153 49.77 -6.98 -3.31
N LEU A 154 49.23 -6.31 -4.34
CA LEU A 154 49.79 -6.25 -5.69
C LEU A 154 50.99 -5.31 -5.85
N GLU A 155 51.12 -4.30 -4.99
CA GLU A 155 52.33 -3.45 -4.88
C GLU A 155 53.61 -4.24 -4.51
N SER A 156 53.51 -5.56 -4.29
CA SER A 156 54.65 -6.47 -4.12
C SER A 156 55.45 -6.64 -5.42
N GLN A 157 56.20 -5.61 -5.82
CA GLN A 157 57.33 -5.77 -6.72
C GLN A 157 58.46 -6.56 -6.01
N PRO A 158 59.21 -7.43 -6.70
CA PRO A 158 60.18 -8.35 -6.09
C PRO A 158 61.39 -7.69 -5.40
N GLU A 159 61.53 -6.36 -5.45
CA GLU A 159 62.62 -5.62 -4.78
C GLU A 159 62.24 -5.03 -3.40
N CYS A 160 61.00 -5.21 -2.91
CA CYS A 160 60.54 -4.58 -1.66
C CYS A 160 60.43 -5.57 -0.49
N LEU A 161 61.55 -6.07 0.03
CA LEU A 161 61.62 -7.00 1.18
C LEU A 161 62.31 -6.39 2.41
N SER A 162 62.15 -5.07 2.65
CA SER A 162 62.59 -4.49 3.92
C SER A 162 61.56 -4.83 5.01
N VAL A 163 62.04 -5.11 6.22
CA VAL A 163 61.19 -5.37 7.41
C VAL A 163 60.28 -4.17 7.68
N GLU A 164 60.77 -2.95 7.44
CA GLU A 164 60.01 -1.71 7.62
C GLU A 164 58.81 -1.62 6.65
N SER A 165 59.02 -2.00 5.37
CA SER A 165 57.96 -2.04 4.36
C SER A 165 56.89 -3.08 4.73
N CYS A 166 57.31 -4.25 5.21
CA CYS A 166 56.40 -5.30 5.66
C CYS A 166 55.57 -4.86 6.88
N LYS A 167 56.21 -4.21 7.86
CA LYS A 167 55.54 -3.67 9.05
C LYS A 167 54.48 -2.63 8.68
N SER A 168 54.82 -1.67 7.82
CA SER A 168 53.87 -0.65 7.36
C SER A 168 52.66 -1.25 6.63
N ARG A 169 52.85 -2.32 5.84
CA ARG A 169 51.74 -3.03 5.17
C ARG A 169 50.81 -3.70 6.17
N VAL A 170 51.36 -4.37 7.18
CA VAL A 170 50.56 -5.03 8.22
C VAL A 170 49.76 -4.00 9.02
N GLU A 171 50.33 -2.83 9.32
CA GLU A 171 49.62 -1.73 9.97
C GLU A 171 48.42 -1.27 9.11
N LYS A 172 48.62 -0.99 7.81
CA LYS A 172 47.52 -0.60 6.90
C LYS A 172 46.42 -1.66 6.80
N ILE A 173 46.78 -2.95 6.72
CA ILE A 173 45.79 -4.04 6.68
C ILE A 173 45.05 -4.14 8.02
N SER A 174 45.73 -3.91 9.14
CA SER A 174 45.11 -3.89 10.47
C SER A 174 44.09 -2.75 10.56
N GLU A 175 44.44 -1.54 10.11
CA GLU A 175 43.53 -0.38 10.08
C GLU A 175 42.29 -0.65 9.22
N ILE A 176 42.46 -1.27 8.04
CA ILE A 176 41.32 -1.70 7.21
C ILE A 176 40.46 -2.72 7.96
N GLY A 177 41.08 -3.67 8.66
CA GLY A 177 40.40 -4.65 9.50
C GLY A 177 39.60 -4.01 10.65
N ASP A 178 40.13 -2.96 11.28
CA ASP A 178 39.42 -2.18 12.30
C ASP A 178 38.22 -1.44 11.69
N ALA A 179 38.40 -0.79 10.54
CA ALA A 179 37.31 -0.12 9.83
C ALA A 179 36.18 -1.08 9.41
N ILE A 180 36.52 -2.32 9.03
CA ILE A 180 35.50 -3.36 8.74
C ILE A 180 34.79 -3.79 10.03
N ARG A 181 35.52 -3.95 11.14
CA ARG A 181 34.93 -4.28 12.44
C ARG A 181 33.95 -3.20 12.93
N GLU A 182 34.25 -1.93 12.70
CA GLU A 182 33.35 -0.83 13.05
C GLU A 182 32.01 -0.90 12.29
N GLN A 183 32.01 -1.36 11.04
CA GLN A 183 30.77 -1.54 10.26
C GLN A 183 30.03 -2.85 10.51
N SER A 184 30.59 -3.79 11.29
CA SER A 184 29.95 -5.09 11.58
C SER A 184 28.54 -4.95 12.15
N GLY A 185 28.32 -3.99 13.07
CA GLY A 185 27.00 -3.77 13.67
C GLY A 185 25.95 -3.27 12.67
N LEU A 186 26.36 -2.58 11.60
CA LEU A 186 25.44 -2.15 10.53
C LEU A 186 25.05 -3.36 9.67
N VAL A 187 26.00 -4.25 9.36
CA VAL A 187 25.73 -5.52 8.67
C VAL A 187 24.76 -6.37 9.50
N ASP A 188 24.99 -6.50 10.81
CA ASP A 188 24.10 -7.26 11.69
C ASP A 188 22.68 -6.66 11.73
N LYS A 189 22.57 -5.32 11.76
CA LYS A 189 21.29 -4.61 11.65
C LYS A 189 20.59 -4.92 10.33
N LEU A 190 21.30 -4.88 9.20
CA LEU A 190 20.74 -5.20 7.88
C LEU A 190 20.28 -6.66 7.82
N VAL A 191 21.07 -7.60 8.35
CA VAL A 191 20.67 -9.01 8.42
C VAL A 191 19.36 -9.16 9.21
N ALA A 192 19.25 -8.51 10.37
CA ALA A 192 18.01 -8.55 11.16
C ALA A 192 16.83 -7.93 10.43
N LEU A 193 17.03 -6.80 9.74
CA LEU A 193 15.96 -6.14 8.97
C LEU A 193 15.54 -6.91 7.73
N SER A 194 16.42 -7.71 7.14
CA SER A 194 16.16 -8.44 5.89
C SER A 194 14.96 -9.39 6.00
N ASP A 195 14.70 -9.95 7.19
CA ASP A 195 13.56 -10.83 7.46
C ASP A 195 12.21 -10.09 7.45
N GLU A 196 12.21 -8.77 7.65
CA GLU A 196 11.02 -7.92 7.69
C GLU A 196 10.71 -7.25 6.33
N ILE A 197 11.67 -7.23 5.40
CA ILE A 197 11.50 -6.57 4.10
C ILE A 197 10.62 -7.42 3.18
N ILE A 198 9.52 -6.80 2.73
CA ILE A 198 8.57 -7.41 1.81
C ILE A 198 8.95 -7.04 0.38
N GLU A 199 8.99 -8.05 -0.50
CA GLU A 199 9.19 -7.83 -1.93
C GLU A 199 7.98 -7.07 -2.52
N LEU A 200 8.27 -5.91 -3.12
CA LEU A 200 7.25 -5.03 -3.70
C LEU A 200 6.80 -5.48 -5.10
N ALA A 201 7.62 -6.30 -5.78
CA ALA A 201 7.29 -6.83 -7.09
C ALA A 201 6.12 -7.82 -7.00
N PRO A 202 5.17 -7.78 -7.94
CA PRO A 202 4.11 -8.76 -7.99
C PRO A 202 4.71 -10.15 -8.23
N PRO A 203 4.18 -11.17 -7.56
CA PRO A 203 4.72 -12.51 -7.70
C PRO A 203 4.66 -13.03 -9.13
N SER A 204 5.82 -13.39 -9.68
CA SER A 204 5.97 -13.99 -11.00
C SER A 204 5.65 -15.49 -11.03
N GLY A 205 5.42 -16.10 -9.86
CA GLY A 205 5.17 -17.54 -9.68
C GLY A 205 3.69 -17.91 -9.50
N PRO A 206 3.28 -19.13 -9.89
CA PRO A 206 1.89 -19.58 -9.84
C PRO A 206 1.35 -19.88 -8.42
N LYS A 207 2.18 -19.77 -7.38
CA LYS A 207 1.82 -20.01 -5.97
C LYS A 207 2.62 -19.09 -5.08
N VAL A 208 2.19 -17.85 -4.89
CA VAL A 208 2.85 -16.94 -3.94
C VAL A 208 1.93 -16.59 -2.77
N PRO A 209 2.45 -16.66 -1.53
CA PRO A 209 1.73 -16.18 -0.37
C PRO A 209 1.56 -14.65 -0.44
N VAL A 210 0.31 -14.20 -0.37
CA VAL A 210 -0.04 -12.78 -0.19
C VAL A 210 -0.72 -12.61 1.16
N VAL A 211 -0.59 -11.43 1.75
CA VAL A 211 -1.19 -11.08 3.05
C VAL A 211 -2.25 -10.02 2.82
N SER A 212 -3.43 -10.22 3.41
CA SER A 212 -4.46 -9.19 3.38
C SER A 212 -4.06 -7.98 4.24
N LEU A 213 -4.00 -6.79 3.63
CA LEU A 213 -3.65 -5.55 4.31
C LEU A 213 -4.84 -4.89 5.02
N CYS A 214 -6.05 -5.09 4.48
CA CYS A 214 -7.27 -4.51 5.00
C CYS A 214 -8.42 -5.53 5.00
N PHE A 215 -9.49 -5.21 5.72
CA PHE A 215 -10.68 -6.06 5.76
C PHE A 215 -11.49 -5.92 4.46
N PHE A 216 -12.01 -7.03 3.95
CA PHE A 216 -12.85 -7.02 2.75
C PHE A 216 -14.03 -7.98 2.91
N MET A 217 -15.25 -7.50 2.64
CA MET A 217 -16.46 -8.32 2.57
C MET A 217 -17.22 -8.05 1.27
N PRO A 218 -17.41 -9.07 0.41
CA PRO A 218 -18.07 -8.91 -0.88
C PRO A 218 -19.61 -8.77 -0.80
N ASN A 219 -20.21 -8.71 0.40
CA ASN A 219 -21.67 -8.73 0.55
C ASN A 219 -22.21 -7.44 1.20
N ASN A 220 -22.52 -6.44 0.37
CA ASN A 220 -23.72 -5.56 0.52
C ASN A 220 -24.03 -4.67 -0.71
N GLY A 221 -23.69 -5.13 -1.92
CA GLY A 221 -23.82 -4.38 -3.17
C GLY A 221 -22.63 -4.70 -4.07
N PRO A 222 -22.68 -4.42 -5.39
CA PRO A 222 -21.62 -4.81 -6.28
C PRO A 222 -20.42 -3.89 -6.07
N HIS A 223 -19.54 -4.25 -5.13
CA HIS A 223 -18.17 -3.77 -5.11
C HIS A 223 -17.46 -4.40 -6.30
N HIS A 224 -17.70 -3.85 -7.48
CA HIS A 224 -16.95 -4.21 -8.68
C HIS A 224 -15.58 -3.57 -8.57
N MET A 225 -14.59 -4.35 -8.16
CA MET A 225 -13.23 -4.09 -8.59
C MET A 225 -13.12 -4.46 -10.08
N GLU A 226 -13.73 -3.67 -10.95
CA GLU A 226 -13.45 -3.66 -12.39
C GLU A 226 -12.22 -2.78 -12.60
N LEU A 227 -11.05 -3.40 -12.45
CA LEU A 227 -9.84 -2.88 -13.05
C LEU A 227 -9.90 -3.17 -14.54
N ALA A 228 -10.10 -2.14 -15.35
CA ALA A 228 -9.75 -2.20 -16.76
C ALA A 228 -9.25 -0.83 -17.24
N PRO A 229 -8.09 -0.79 -17.91
CA PRO A 229 -7.92 0.05 -19.07
C PRO A 229 -8.34 -0.74 -20.31
N SER A 230 -9.24 -0.17 -21.09
CA SER A 230 -9.38 -0.47 -22.51
C SER A 230 -8.01 -0.30 -23.18
N ALA A 231 -7.43 -1.41 -23.62
CA ALA A 231 -6.12 -1.57 -24.26
C ALA A 231 -4.91 -1.80 -23.33
N CYS A 232 -4.80 -3.01 -22.76
CA CYS A 232 -3.51 -3.70 -22.78
C CYS A 232 -3.68 -5.22 -22.74
N ASN A 233 -3.08 -5.90 -23.72
CA ASN A 233 -2.93 -7.35 -23.73
C ASN A 233 -1.96 -7.75 -22.61
N SER A 234 -2.47 -8.18 -21.46
CA SER A 234 -2.02 -9.39 -20.73
C SER A 234 -2.70 -9.45 -19.35
N THR A 235 -3.58 -10.44 -19.21
CA THR A 235 -4.05 -11.03 -17.94
C THR A 235 -4.48 -10.05 -16.84
N ALA A 236 -5.72 -9.58 -16.96
CA ALA A 236 -6.47 -8.96 -15.88
C ALA A 236 -6.42 -9.84 -14.61
N VAL A 237 -5.74 -9.33 -13.58
CA VAL A 237 -5.72 -9.96 -12.25
C VAL A 237 -7.10 -9.77 -11.64
N THR A 238 -7.92 -10.82 -11.71
CA THR A 238 -9.21 -10.87 -11.02
C THR A 238 -8.95 -11.19 -9.56
N TRP A 239 -9.25 -10.22 -8.70
CA TRP A 239 -9.16 -10.39 -7.26
C TRP A 239 -10.18 -11.42 -6.77
N PRO A 240 -9.89 -12.12 -5.66
CA PRO A 240 -10.71 -13.24 -5.20
C PRO A 240 -12.07 -12.79 -4.68
N SER A 241 -13.06 -13.67 -4.90
CA SER A 241 -14.39 -13.58 -4.31
C SER A 241 -14.38 -14.25 -2.94
N GLY A 242 -14.25 -13.49 -1.85
CA GLY A 242 -14.25 -14.02 -0.49
C GLY A 242 -14.21 -12.93 0.58
N THR A 243 -14.56 -13.26 1.82
CA THR A 243 -14.36 -12.39 2.99
C THR A 243 -12.94 -12.55 3.50
N PHE A 244 -12.26 -11.45 3.79
CA PHE A 244 -10.86 -11.46 4.22
C PHE A 244 -10.66 -10.64 5.49
N GLU A 245 -10.04 -11.27 6.49
CA GLU A 245 -9.59 -10.59 7.70
C GLU A 245 -8.19 -10.00 7.52
N LYS A 246 -7.90 -8.93 8.26
CA LYS A 246 -6.59 -8.29 8.25
C LYS A 246 -5.52 -9.29 8.73
N GLY A 247 -4.46 -9.46 7.93
CA GLY A 247 -3.35 -10.35 8.26
C GLY A 247 -3.53 -11.80 7.80
N GLU A 248 -4.65 -12.16 7.18
CA GLU A 248 -4.82 -13.51 6.62
C GLU A 248 -3.84 -13.77 5.47
N LYS A 249 -3.14 -14.91 5.54
CA LYS A 249 -2.24 -15.39 4.48
C LYS A 249 -3.04 -16.18 3.44
N MET A 250 -2.88 -15.83 2.17
CA MET A 250 -3.56 -16.48 1.05
C MET A 250 -2.54 -16.88 0.00
N THR A 251 -2.86 -17.89 -0.80
CA THR A 251 -2.01 -18.25 -1.94
C THR A 251 -2.70 -17.85 -3.23
N VAL A 252 -2.01 -17.03 -4.03
CA VAL A 252 -2.42 -16.70 -5.40
C VAL A 252 -2.11 -17.90 -6.27
N ILE A 253 -3.16 -18.56 -6.79
CA ILE A 253 -3.01 -19.59 -7.82
C ILE A 253 -3.27 -18.93 -9.16
N ALA A 254 -2.20 -18.65 -9.91
CA ALA A 254 -2.30 -18.15 -11.27
C ALA A 254 -2.56 -19.35 -12.21
N ASN A 255 -3.79 -19.45 -12.74
CA ASN A 255 -4.08 -20.28 -13.90
C ASN A 255 -4.22 -19.33 -15.10
N PRO A 256 -3.72 -19.66 -16.31
CA PRO A 256 -3.61 -18.71 -17.42
C PRO A 256 -4.94 -18.12 -17.93
N THR A 257 -6.08 -18.56 -17.41
CA THR A 257 -7.42 -18.06 -17.75
C THR A 257 -8.23 -17.52 -16.56
N ARG A 258 -7.76 -17.66 -15.31
CA ARG A 258 -8.45 -17.15 -14.11
C ARG A 258 -7.51 -17.23 -12.90
N ILE A 259 -7.31 -16.10 -12.23
CA ILE A 259 -6.65 -16.07 -10.93
C ILE A 259 -7.70 -16.37 -9.87
N THR A 260 -7.45 -17.38 -9.03
CA THR A 260 -8.32 -17.70 -7.90
C THR A 260 -7.46 -17.80 -6.65
N LEU A 261 -7.73 -16.97 -5.63
CA LEU A 261 -7.05 -17.09 -4.33
C LEU A 261 -7.77 -18.15 -3.50
N LYS A 262 -7.01 -19.06 -2.89
CA LYS A 262 -7.53 -20.01 -1.92
C LYS A 262 -7.07 -19.60 -0.52
N LEU A 263 -8.02 -19.54 0.41
CA LEU A 263 -7.76 -19.35 1.83
C LEU A 263 -7.02 -20.59 2.35
N ARG A 264 -5.84 -20.42 2.94
CA ARG A 264 -5.15 -21.52 3.63
C ARG A 264 -5.54 -21.47 5.10
N ARG A 265 -6.32 -22.45 5.55
CA ARG A 265 -6.64 -22.56 6.97
C ARG A 265 -5.41 -23.06 7.75
N PRO A 266 -5.26 -22.73 9.04
CA PRO A 266 -4.15 -23.20 9.87
C PRO A 266 -4.05 -24.73 9.98
N THR A 267 -5.08 -25.46 9.53
CA THR A 267 -5.13 -26.92 9.46
C THR A 267 -5.25 -27.37 8.00
N GLY A 268 -4.13 -27.33 7.25
CA GLY A 268 -4.01 -27.92 5.90
C GLY A 268 -4.30 -26.98 4.75
#